data_AF-A0A0Q5ZB94-F1
#
_entry.id   AF-A0A0Q5ZB94-F1
#
_cell.length_a   1.000
_cell.length_b   1.000
_cell.length_c   1.000
_cell.angle_alpha   90.00
_cell.angle_beta   90.00
_cell.angle_gamma   90.00
#
_symmetry.space_group_name_H-M   'P 1'
#
loop_
_entity.id
_entity.type
_entity.pdbx_description
1 polymer ?
#
loop_
_entity_poly.entity_id
_entity_poly.type
_entity_poly.pdbx_seq_one_letter_code
_entity_poly.pdbx_strand_id
1 'polypeptide(L)'
;MDVDYRQAFDMAPIGLCLSRNRSIVDCNRQLCEMFGFSREVLIGQSFMTLYPSADEYERLGARMAPILNAKGHYADDRIMKRASGEVFWCHVTGRALNRDAPHESGIWSFEDLSSQRPVKAELTAREREVAARLLDGMTSKEIGKALVISHRTVEIYRARLMRKYKANTTADLVHKLTAGQ
;
A
#
# COMPACT_ATOMS: atom_id res chain seq x y z
N MET A 1 26.75 19.71 -15.14
CA MET A 1 26.51 18.35 -14.63
C MET A 1 25.30 17.85 -15.37
N ASP A 2 25.50 16.88 -16.26
CA ASP A 2 24.39 16.26 -16.97
C ASP A 2 23.64 15.34 -16.02
N VAL A 3 22.31 15.47 -16.00
CA VAL A 3 21.43 14.62 -15.20
C VAL A 3 21.38 13.26 -15.88
N ASP A 4 21.83 12.22 -15.19
CA ASP A 4 21.83 10.82 -15.65
C ASP A 4 20.60 10.05 -15.11
N TYR A 5 20.13 9.05 -15.85
CA TYR A 5 19.05 8.16 -15.43
C TYR A 5 19.33 7.50 -14.08
N ARG A 6 20.58 7.11 -13.82
CA ARG A 6 20.96 6.51 -12.53
C ARG A 6 20.83 7.52 -11.40
N GLN A 7 21.29 8.74 -11.62
CA GLN A 7 21.15 9.82 -10.65
C GLN A 7 19.67 10.15 -10.39
N ALA A 8 18.84 10.15 -11.43
CA ALA A 8 17.39 10.35 -11.29
C ALA A 8 16.73 9.24 -10.46
N PHE A 9 17.12 7.97 -10.63
CA PHE A 9 16.63 6.87 -9.80
C PHE A 9 17.10 7.00 -8.34
N ASP A 10 18.41 7.18 -8.14
CA ASP A 10 19.04 7.20 -6.82
C ASP A 10 18.60 8.39 -5.96
N MET A 11 18.36 9.55 -6.58
CA MET A 11 18.01 10.81 -5.92
C MET A 11 16.52 11.18 -6.00
N ALA A 12 15.66 10.32 -6.58
CA ALA A 12 14.23 10.61 -6.63
C ALA A 12 13.68 10.85 -5.21
N PRO A 13 12.83 11.88 -5.00
CA PRO A 13 12.25 12.19 -3.67
C PRO A 13 11.12 11.22 -3.26
N ILE A 14 11.02 10.09 -3.94
CA ILE A 14 10.04 9.02 -3.70
C ILE A 14 10.78 7.69 -3.69
N GLY A 15 10.27 6.71 -2.94
CA GLY A 15 10.85 5.38 -2.92
C GLY A 15 10.61 4.70 -4.26
N LEU A 16 11.68 4.33 -4.97
CA LEU A 16 11.59 3.63 -6.24
C LEU A 16 12.15 2.22 -6.10
N CYS A 17 11.52 1.26 -6.77
CA CYS A 17 12.09 -0.07 -6.91
C CYS A 17 11.75 -0.74 -8.24
N LEU A 18 12.68 -1.61 -8.65
CA LEU A 18 12.50 -2.56 -9.73
C LEU A 18 12.20 -3.92 -9.11
N SER A 19 11.28 -4.65 -9.71
CA SER A 19 10.87 -5.96 -9.21
C SER A 19 10.93 -7.02 -10.31
N ARG A 20 11.21 -8.26 -9.88
CA ARG A 20 11.03 -9.47 -10.68
C ARG A 20 10.39 -10.55 -9.81
N ASN A 21 9.34 -11.21 -10.30
CA ASN A 21 8.58 -12.24 -9.58
C ASN A 21 8.22 -11.79 -8.15
N ARG A 22 7.66 -10.59 -8.02
CA ARG A 22 7.33 -9.91 -6.74
C ARG A 22 8.49 -9.78 -5.74
N SER A 23 9.73 -9.89 -6.21
CA SER A 23 10.95 -9.70 -5.42
C SER A 23 11.69 -8.46 -5.88
N ILE A 24 12.32 -7.74 -4.96
CA ILE A 24 13.03 -6.49 -5.21
C ILE A 24 14.35 -6.81 -5.91
N VAL A 25 14.53 -6.31 -7.13
CA VAL A 25 15.76 -6.45 -7.91
C VAL A 25 16.68 -5.26 -7.70
N ASP A 26 16.10 -4.07 -7.60
CA ASP A 26 16.82 -2.84 -7.27
C ASP A 26 15.90 -1.88 -6.51
N CYS A 27 16.46 -1.01 -5.69
CA CYS A 27 15.74 0.06 -5.02
C CYS A 27 16.66 1.27 -4.78
N ASN A 28 16.04 2.45 -4.74
CA ASN A 28 16.76 3.67 -4.47
C ASN A 28 16.92 3.93 -2.96
N ARG A 29 17.72 4.96 -2.65
CA ARG A 29 17.99 5.38 -1.28
C ARG A 29 16.72 5.76 -0.51
N GLN A 30 15.79 6.47 -1.16
CA GLN A 30 14.56 6.92 -0.53
C GLN A 30 13.67 5.76 -0.07
N LEU A 31 13.62 4.65 -0.82
CA LEU A 31 12.90 3.45 -0.40
C LEU A 31 13.52 2.84 0.86
N CYS A 32 14.84 2.73 0.89
CA CYS A 32 15.59 2.19 2.03
C CYS A 32 15.33 3.02 3.30
N GLU A 33 15.46 4.34 3.19
CA GLU A 33 15.21 5.28 4.30
C GLU A 33 13.76 5.21 4.79
N MET A 34 12.80 5.18 3.87
CA MET A 34 11.38 5.08 4.19
C MET A 34 11.08 3.78 4.95
N PHE A 35 11.50 2.63 4.43
CA PHE A 35 11.14 1.36 5.07
C PHE A 35 12.08 0.96 6.22
N GLY A 36 13.19 1.66 6.42
CA GLY A 36 14.16 1.38 7.48
C GLY A 36 15.00 0.12 7.24
N PHE A 37 15.13 -0.32 5.99
CA PHE A 37 15.99 -1.43 5.60
C PHE A 37 17.23 -0.91 4.88
N SER A 38 18.36 -1.61 4.99
CA SER A 38 19.48 -1.35 4.08
C SER A 38 19.17 -1.93 2.69
N ARG A 39 19.84 -1.40 1.67
CA ARG A 39 19.69 -1.91 0.31
C ARG A 39 20.09 -3.39 0.24
N GLU A 40 21.18 -3.78 0.88
CA GLU A 40 21.69 -5.15 0.90
C GLU A 40 20.65 -6.13 1.46
N VAL A 41 19.87 -5.70 2.45
CA VAL A 41 18.76 -6.49 2.99
C VAL A 41 17.58 -6.56 2.02
N LEU A 42 17.24 -5.49 1.32
CA LEU A 42 16.07 -5.46 0.42
C LEU A 42 16.27 -6.22 -0.89
N ILE A 43 17.48 -6.18 -1.47
CA ILE A 43 17.74 -6.84 -2.75
C ILE A 43 17.53 -8.36 -2.62
N GLY A 44 16.72 -8.91 -3.53
CA GLY A 44 16.32 -10.32 -3.55
C GLY A 44 15.15 -10.66 -2.64
N GLN A 45 14.70 -9.76 -1.75
CA GLN A 45 13.57 -10.04 -0.87
C GLN A 45 12.24 -9.90 -1.61
N SER A 46 11.27 -10.73 -1.20
CA SER A 46 9.89 -10.56 -1.60
C SER A 46 9.33 -9.24 -1.06
N PHE A 47 8.47 -8.59 -1.84
CA PHE A 47 7.67 -7.46 -1.37
C PHE A 47 6.88 -7.76 -0.10
N MET A 48 6.57 -9.04 0.19
CA MET A 48 5.91 -9.48 1.41
C MET A 48 6.55 -8.87 2.68
N THR A 49 7.87 -8.64 2.70
CA THR A 49 8.57 -8.04 3.85
C THR A 49 8.04 -6.65 4.21
N LEU A 50 7.57 -5.90 3.20
CA LEU A 50 7.04 -4.54 3.33
C LEU A 50 5.57 -4.51 3.79
N TYR A 51 4.92 -5.68 3.95
CA TYR A 51 3.51 -5.78 4.34
C TYR A 51 3.34 -6.07 5.83
N PRO A 52 2.23 -5.58 6.44
CA PRO A 52 1.87 -5.94 7.81
C PRO A 52 1.60 -7.44 8.01
N SER A 53 1.09 -8.14 6.98
CA SER A 53 0.86 -9.58 7.01
C SER A 53 0.98 -10.24 5.62
N ALA A 54 1.37 -11.53 5.60
CA ALA A 54 1.41 -12.34 4.38
C ALA A 54 0.03 -12.45 3.71
N ASP A 55 -1.00 -12.54 4.53
CA ASP A 55 -2.40 -12.54 4.15
C ASP A 55 -2.83 -11.32 3.31
N GLU A 56 -2.42 -10.12 3.75
CA GLU A 56 -2.68 -8.87 3.01
C GLU A 56 -1.90 -8.85 1.70
N TYR A 57 -0.64 -9.29 1.73
CA TYR A 57 0.21 -9.40 0.54
C TYR A 57 -0.42 -10.30 -0.53
N GLU A 58 -0.95 -11.47 -0.17
CA GLU A 58 -1.54 -12.38 -1.15
C GLU A 58 -2.87 -11.89 -1.71
N ARG A 59 -3.78 -11.42 -0.84
CA ARG A 59 -5.08 -10.89 -1.29
C ARG A 59 -4.91 -9.69 -2.21
N LEU A 60 -3.98 -8.80 -1.86
CA LEU A 60 -3.73 -7.60 -2.66
C LEU A 60 -3.05 -7.96 -3.98
N GLY A 61 -2.09 -8.89 -3.98
CA GLY A 61 -1.47 -9.41 -5.21
C GLY A 61 -2.49 -10.02 -6.18
N ALA A 62 -3.41 -10.85 -5.68
CA ALA A 62 -4.48 -11.45 -6.48
C ALA A 62 -5.43 -10.39 -7.06
N ARG A 63 -5.73 -9.33 -6.29
CA ARG A 63 -6.60 -8.23 -6.71
C ARG A 63 -5.94 -7.30 -7.73
N MET A 64 -4.63 -7.06 -7.60
CA MET A 64 -3.87 -6.18 -8.48
C MET A 64 -3.61 -6.80 -9.86
N ALA A 65 -3.41 -8.12 -9.92
CA ALA A 65 -3.09 -8.83 -11.17
C ALA A 65 -4.04 -8.51 -12.34
N PRO A 66 -5.37 -8.64 -12.23
CA PRO A 66 -6.28 -8.33 -13.34
C PRO A 66 -6.26 -6.84 -13.73
N ILE A 67 -6.04 -5.94 -12.77
CA ILE A 67 -5.99 -4.49 -13.03
C ILE A 67 -4.72 -4.15 -13.83
N LEU A 68 -3.57 -4.70 -13.41
CA LEU A 68 -2.30 -4.53 -14.11
C LEU A 68 -2.32 -5.18 -15.50
N ASN A 69 -2.94 -6.35 -15.65
CA ASN A 69 -3.10 -6.99 -16.97
C ASN A 69 -3.93 -6.09 -17.92
N ALA A 70 -5.07 -5.58 -17.43
CA ALA A 70 -5.98 -4.76 -18.22
C ALA A 70 -5.43 -3.35 -18.53
N LYS A 71 -4.72 -2.71 -17.59
CA LYS A 71 -4.31 -1.28 -17.70
C LYS A 71 -2.81 -1.07 -17.85
N GLY A 72 -1.99 -2.04 -17.47
CA GLY A 72 -0.53 -1.91 -17.38
C GLY A 72 -0.03 -1.09 -16.19
N HIS A 73 -0.90 -0.38 -15.46
CA HIS A 73 -0.56 0.43 -14.30
C HIS A 73 -1.58 0.25 -13.16
N TYR A 74 -1.14 0.54 -11.94
CA TYR A 74 -1.94 0.45 -10.71
C TYR A 74 -1.56 1.58 -9.75
N ALA A 75 -2.52 2.05 -8.96
CA ALA A 75 -2.28 2.97 -7.84
C ALA A 75 -3.30 2.69 -6.71
N ASP A 76 -2.88 2.79 -5.45
CA ASP A 76 -3.74 2.89 -4.27
C ASP A 76 -3.00 3.50 -3.08
N ASP A 77 -3.77 3.83 -2.04
CA ASP A 77 -3.23 4.09 -0.71
C ASP A 77 -3.42 2.84 0.15
N ARG A 78 -2.36 2.40 0.81
CA ARG A 78 -2.40 1.22 1.69
C ARG A 78 -1.52 1.40 2.92
N ILE A 79 -1.80 0.62 3.95
CA ILE A 79 -0.93 0.57 5.12
C ILE A 79 0.18 -0.47 4.88
N MET A 80 1.43 -0.01 5.00
CA MET A 80 2.65 -0.78 4.84
C MET A 80 3.38 -0.89 6.18
N LYS A 81 4.45 -1.68 6.25
CA LYS A 81 5.21 -1.95 7.48
C LYS A 81 6.70 -1.66 7.28
N ARG A 82 7.30 -0.91 8.21
CA ARG A 82 8.75 -0.66 8.28
C ARG A 82 9.49 -1.83 8.92
N ALA A 83 10.83 -1.85 8.82
CA ALA A 83 11.69 -2.83 9.47
C ALA A 83 11.51 -2.88 10.99
N SER A 84 11.19 -1.74 11.62
CA SER A 84 10.88 -1.63 13.05
C SER A 84 9.59 -2.32 13.47
N GLY A 85 8.74 -2.71 12.50
CA GLY A 85 7.38 -3.19 12.74
C GLY A 85 6.32 -2.08 12.77
N GLU A 86 6.73 -0.81 12.76
CA GLU A 86 5.81 0.33 12.64
C GLU A 86 5.01 0.23 11.33
N VAL A 87 3.70 0.49 11.42
CA VAL A 87 2.81 0.55 10.26
C VAL A 87 2.50 1.98 9.87
N PHE A 88 2.45 2.25 8.57
CA PHE A 88 2.27 3.60 8.05
C PHE A 88 1.46 3.62 6.75
N TRP A 89 0.76 4.71 6.49
CA TRP A 89 0.08 4.91 5.20
C TRP A 89 1.11 5.21 4.11
N CYS A 90 0.97 4.53 2.98
CA CYS A 90 1.84 4.66 1.82
C CYS A 90 0.97 4.78 0.56
N HIS A 91 1.23 5.79 -0.26
CA HIS A 91 0.76 5.79 -1.63
C HIS A 91 1.67 4.86 -2.43
N VAL A 92 1.09 3.93 -3.18
CA VAL A 92 1.84 2.96 -3.98
C VAL A 92 1.36 3.02 -5.41
N THR A 93 2.27 3.31 -6.34
CA THR A 93 2.01 3.16 -7.77
C THR A 93 2.90 2.10 -8.38
N GLY A 94 2.42 1.45 -9.43
CA GLY A 94 3.16 0.41 -10.11
C GLY A 94 2.84 0.34 -11.59
N ARG A 95 3.82 -0.09 -12.37
CA ARG A 95 3.68 -0.44 -13.78
C ARG A 95 4.20 -1.85 -14.01
N ALA A 96 3.38 -2.70 -14.62
CA ALA A 96 3.83 -3.99 -15.11
C ALA A 96 4.60 -3.80 -16.43
N LEU A 97 5.76 -4.43 -16.56
CA LEU A 97 6.54 -4.44 -17.80
C LEU A 97 6.09 -5.56 -18.74
N ASN A 98 5.57 -6.65 -18.19
CA ASN A 98 4.85 -7.69 -18.92
C ASN A 98 3.38 -7.68 -18.48
N ARG A 99 2.46 -7.34 -19.40
CA ARG A 99 1.02 -7.30 -19.10
C ARG A 99 0.40 -8.69 -18.98
N ASP A 100 0.93 -9.68 -19.69
CA ASP A 100 0.42 -11.06 -19.65
C ASP A 100 0.89 -11.81 -18.40
N ALA A 101 2.00 -11.34 -17.80
CA ALA A 101 2.49 -11.78 -16.49
C ALA A 101 2.76 -10.57 -15.57
N PRO A 102 1.72 -9.90 -15.03
CA PRO A 102 1.87 -8.62 -14.31
C PRO A 102 2.81 -8.61 -13.11
N HIS A 103 3.02 -9.77 -12.49
CA HIS A 103 3.88 -9.95 -11.33
C HIS A 103 5.31 -10.37 -11.69
N GLU A 104 5.58 -10.65 -12.96
CA GLU A 104 6.89 -11.09 -13.45
C GLU A 104 7.92 -9.96 -13.37
N SER A 105 7.58 -8.76 -13.82
CA SER A 105 8.48 -7.60 -13.75
C SER A 105 7.72 -6.29 -13.71
N GLY A 106 8.19 -5.36 -12.89
CA GLY A 106 7.51 -4.09 -12.68
C GLY A 106 8.36 -3.01 -12.02
N ILE A 107 7.98 -1.77 -12.28
CA ILE A 107 8.53 -0.55 -11.67
C ILE A 107 7.52 -0.03 -10.67
N TRP A 108 7.96 0.30 -9.47
CA TRP A 108 7.09 0.74 -8.39
C TRP A 108 7.59 2.04 -7.77
N SER A 109 6.65 2.88 -7.36
CA SER A 109 6.90 4.02 -6.49
C SER A 109 6.13 3.91 -5.18
N PHE A 110 6.74 4.45 -4.12
CA PHE A 110 6.22 4.48 -2.77
C PHE A 110 6.39 5.90 -2.23
N GLU A 111 5.31 6.46 -1.68
CA GLU A 111 5.33 7.77 -1.02
C GLU A 111 4.76 7.62 0.40
N ASP A 112 5.52 8.09 1.38
CA ASP A 112 5.15 8.02 2.78
C ASP A 112 4.10 9.08 3.10
N LEU A 113 2.91 8.65 3.51
CA LEU A 113 1.81 9.53 3.90
C LEU A 113 1.70 9.70 5.42
N SER A 114 2.60 9.11 6.22
CA SER A 114 2.51 9.09 7.69
C SER A 114 2.49 10.47 8.35
N SER A 115 3.18 11.46 7.75
CA SER A 115 3.19 12.84 8.24
C SER A 115 1.81 13.51 8.16
N GLN A 116 1.03 13.14 7.15
CA GLN A 116 -0.33 13.64 6.93
C GLN A 116 -1.37 12.73 7.58
N ARG A 117 -1.12 11.43 7.57
CA ARG A 117 -2.03 10.34 7.95
C ARG A 117 -1.32 9.38 8.90
N PRO A 118 -1.16 9.70 10.19
CA PRO A 118 -0.59 8.77 11.16
C PRO A 118 -1.56 7.60 11.45
N VAL A 119 -1.03 6.38 11.56
CA VAL A 119 -1.82 5.20 11.98
C VAL A 119 -1.86 5.16 13.51
N LYS A 120 -2.93 5.71 14.10
CA LYS A 120 -3.06 5.88 15.57
C LYS A 120 -3.71 4.72 16.31
N ALA A 121 -4.32 3.79 15.60
CA ALA A 121 -5.03 2.67 16.20
C ALA A 121 -4.44 1.35 15.70
N GLU A 122 -4.41 0.35 16.57
CA GLU A 122 -4.11 -1.01 16.15
C GLU A 122 -5.25 -1.54 15.29
N LEU A 123 -4.96 -1.79 14.02
CA LEU A 123 -5.91 -2.33 13.06
C LEU A 123 -5.59 -3.79 12.79
N THR A 124 -6.62 -4.60 12.61
CA THR A 124 -6.49 -5.93 11.99
C THR A 124 -6.29 -5.79 10.48
N ALA A 125 -5.82 -6.85 9.83
CA ALA A 125 -5.64 -6.89 8.38
C ALA A 125 -6.91 -6.45 7.61
N ARG A 126 -8.09 -6.95 8.03
CA ARG A 126 -9.36 -6.58 7.38
C ARG A 126 -9.80 -5.15 7.68
N GLU A 127 -9.52 -4.63 8.86
CA GLU A 127 -9.79 -3.22 9.16
C GLU A 127 -8.91 -2.28 8.34
N ARG A 128 -7.63 -2.63 8.09
CA ARG A 128 -6.75 -1.87 7.19
C ARG A 128 -7.27 -1.87 5.75
N GLU A 129 -7.65 -3.04 5.24
CA GLU A 129 -8.23 -3.16 3.90
C GLU A 129 -9.51 -2.34 3.75
N VAL A 130 -10.41 -2.38 4.73
CA VAL A 130 -11.64 -1.58 4.71
C VAL A 130 -11.31 -0.09 4.81
N ALA A 131 -10.42 0.32 5.72
CA ALA A 131 -10.02 1.71 5.90
C ALA A 131 -9.45 2.32 4.61
N ALA A 132 -8.58 1.60 3.89
CA ALA A 132 -8.02 2.05 2.62
C ALA A 132 -9.11 2.37 1.60
N ARG A 133 -10.12 1.50 1.50
CA ARG A 133 -11.21 1.69 0.55
C ARG A 133 -12.23 2.74 0.95
N LEU A 134 -12.35 3.04 2.25
CA LEU A 134 -13.11 4.19 2.71
C LEU A 134 -12.45 5.50 2.28
N LEU A 135 -11.11 5.56 2.35
CA LEU A 135 -10.34 6.72 1.90
C LEU A 135 -10.45 6.91 0.37
N ASP A 136 -10.56 5.82 -0.39
CA ASP A 136 -10.88 5.85 -1.83
C ASP A 136 -12.32 6.31 -2.13
N GLY A 137 -13.13 6.63 -1.11
CA GLY A 137 -14.52 7.07 -1.27
C GLY A 137 -15.50 5.94 -1.58
N MET A 138 -15.11 4.66 -1.46
CA MET A 138 -15.97 3.53 -1.80
C MET A 138 -17.11 3.34 -0.78
N THR A 139 -18.28 2.97 -1.30
CA THR A 139 -19.45 2.57 -0.49
C THR A 139 -19.27 1.17 0.10
N SER A 140 -20.02 0.82 1.16
CA SER A 140 -19.99 -0.53 1.75
C SER A 140 -20.28 -1.64 0.73
N LYS A 141 -21.12 -1.36 -0.27
CA LYS A 141 -21.46 -2.31 -1.34
C LYS A 141 -20.28 -2.55 -2.28
N GLU A 142 -19.57 -1.49 -2.67
CA GLU A 142 -18.39 -1.57 -3.54
C GLU A 142 -17.21 -2.23 -2.81
N ILE A 143 -17.00 -1.87 -1.53
CA ILE A 143 -15.99 -2.51 -0.68
C ILE A 143 -16.28 -4.00 -0.55
N GLY A 144 -17.54 -4.37 -0.29
CA GLY A 144 -17.94 -5.78 -0.17
C GLY A 144 -17.61 -6.58 -1.42
N LYS A 145 -17.97 -6.05 -2.61
CA LYS A 145 -17.60 -6.67 -3.89
C LYS A 145 -16.09 -6.80 -4.05
N ALA A 146 -15.34 -5.74 -3.76
CA ALA A 146 -13.90 -5.71 -4.00
C ALA A 146 -13.08 -6.56 -3.01
N LEU A 147 -13.59 -6.79 -1.80
CA LEU A 147 -12.95 -7.64 -0.78
C LEU A 147 -13.54 -9.06 -0.73
N VAL A 148 -14.51 -9.37 -1.61
CA VAL A 148 -15.23 -10.64 -1.69
C VAL A 148 -15.88 -11.01 -0.33
N ILE A 149 -16.57 -10.04 0.27
CA ILE A 149 -17.33 -10.18 1.52
C ILE A 149 -18.69 -9.48 1.40
N SER A 150 -19.61 -9.78 2.31
CA SER A 150 -20.91 -9.10 2.32
C SER A 150 -20.77 -7.62 2.72
N HIS A 151 -21.62 -6.74 2.17
CA HIS A 151 -21.67 -5.33 2.59
C HIS A 151 -21.98 -5.18 4.10
N ARG A 152 -22.77 -6.10 4.67
CA ARG A 152 -23.02 -6.17 6.13
C ARG A 152 -21.74 -6.44 6.92
N THR A 153 -20.86 -7.29 6.39
CA THR A 153 -19.54 -7.53 6.99
C THR A 153 -18.68 -6.26 6.94
N VAL A 154 -18.75 -5.49 5.85
CA VAL A 154 -18.08 -4.18 5.77
C VAL A 154 -18.62 -3.21 6.83
N GLU A 155 -19.93 -3.17 7.04
CA GLU A 155 -20.55 -2.33 8.08
C GLU A 155 -20.05 -2.70 9.48
N ILE A 156 -19.84 -3.99 9.77
CA ILE A 156 -19.22 -4.43 11.04
C ILE A 156 -17.80 -3.86 11.18
N TYR A 157 -16.98 -3.93 10.14
CA TYR A 157 -15.63 -3.36 10.18
C TYR A 157 -15.66 -1.82 10.31
N ARG A 158 -16.59 -1.14 9.63
CA ARG A 158 -16.79 0.30 9.78
C ARG A 158 -17.16 0.67 11.21
N ALA A 159 -18.06 -0.08 11.85
CA ALA A 159 -18.43 0.15 13.24
C ALA A 159 -17.23 -0.03 14.19
N ARG A 160 -16.37 -1.03 13.95
CA ARG A 160 -15.13 -1.24 14.70
C ARG A 160 -14.14 -0.11 14.50
N LEU A 161 -13.92 0.32 13.25
CA LEU A 161 -13.08 1.46 12.91
C LEU A 161 -13.59 2.75 13.58
N MET A 162 -14.89 3.04 13.49
CA MET A 162 -15.50 4.19 14.16
C MET A 162 -15.24 4.17 15.68
N ARG A 163 -15.36 3.00 16.33
CA ARG A 163 -15.03 2.87 17.75
C ARG A 163 -13.55 3.15 18.04
N LYS A 164 -12.63 2.60 17.24
CA LYS A 164 -11.18 2.77 17.42
C LYS A 164 -10.72 4.21 17.22
N TYR A 165 -11.31 4.91 16.24
CA TYR A 165 -11.00 6.31 15.94
C TYR A 165 -11.90 7.31 16.68
N LYS A 166 -12.84 6.83 17.52
CA LYS A 166 -13.85 7.65 18.21
C LYS A 166 -14.61 8.56 17.23
N ALA A 167 -15.01 8.00 16.09
CA ALA A 167 -15.76 8.68 15.06
C ALA A 167 -17.28 8.46 15.23
N ASN A 168 -18.06 9.51 15.02
CA ASN A 168 -19.53 9.48 15.17
C ASN A 168 -20.25 9.13 13.86
N THR A 169 -19.62 9.40 12.73
CA THR A 169 -20.15 9.10 11.40
C THR A 169 -19.06 8.53 10.49
N THR A 170 -19.44 8.06 9.31
CA THR A 170 -18.44 7.65 8.31
C THR A 170 -17.63 8.84 7.81
N ALA A 171 -18.26 9.98 7.55
CA ALA A 171 -17.54 11.16 7.08
C ALA A 171 -16.49 11.60 8.12
N ASP A 172 -16.86 11.56 9.40
CA ASP A 172 -15.96 11.78 10.52
C ASP A 172 -14.83 10.73 10.56
N LEU A 173 -15.14 9.44 10.37
CA LEU A 173 -14.12 8.38 10.30
C LEU A 173 -13.11 8.64 9.16
N VAL A 174 -13.60 8.99 7.96
CA VAL A 174 -12.74 9.30 6.81
C VAL A 174 -11.87 10.53 7.11
N HIS A 175 -12.45 11.57 7.72
CA HIS A 175 -11.70 12.73 8.17
C HIS A 175 -10.60 12.35 9.17
N LYS A 176 -10.92 11.54 10.19
CA LYS A 176 -9.97 11.08 11.21
C LYS A 176 -8.87 10.16 10.67
N LEU A 177 -9.18 9.33 9.68
CA LEU A 177 -8.19 8.52 8.95
C LEU A 177 -7.26 9.39 8.08
N THR A 178 -7.74 10.54 7.59
CA THR A 178 -6.99 11.46 6.72
C THR A 178 -6.20 12.52 7.50
N ALA A 179 -6.76 13.07 8.57
CA ALA A 179 -6.12 14.05 9.43
C ALA A 179 -5.30 13.39 10.55
N GLY A 180 -5.45 12.08 10.70
CA GLY A 180 -4.88 11.32 11.80
C GLY A 180 -5.30 11.85 13.16
N GLN A 181 -6.57 12.24 13.39
CA GLN A 181 -7.06 12.80 14.67
C GLN A 181 -7.99 11.88 15.44
#